data_AF-A0A1V3XGM2-F1
#
_entry.id   AF-A0A1V3XGM2-F1
#
_cell.length_a   1.000
_cell.length_b   1.000
_cell.length_c   1.000
_cell.angle_alpha   90.00
_cell.angle_beta   90.00
_cell.angle_gamma   90.00
#
_symmetry.space_group_name_H-M   'P 1'
#
loop_
_entity.id
_entity.type
_entity.pdbx_description
1 polymer ?
#
loop_
_entity_poly.entity_id
_entity_poly.type
_entity_poly.pdbx_seq_one_letter_code
_entity_poly.pdbx_strand_id
1 'polypeptide(L)'
;MGTDQAGRLMRLDLAVTPTRAPTPVGASAYNGKIVCFGQPDTHSYFHTGMTMTGTLCWGEASEQVTGTAGHIDRQWFPTYAGGGGDPRAGRTNGAPSISTMVST
;
A
#
# COMPACT_ATOMS: atom_id res chain seq x y z
N MET A 1 7.61 9.25 11.24
CA MET A 1 9.09 9.27 11.15
C MET A 1 9.55 7.83 11.12
N GLY A 2 10.26 7.44 10.07
CA GLY A 2 10.96 6.15 9.99
C GLY A 2 12.45 6.34 10.28
N THR A 3 13.17 5.23 10.32
CA THR A 3 14.63 5.21 10.46
C THR A 3 15.18 4.23 9.44
N ASP A 4 16.23 4.63 8.71
CA ASP A 4 16.89 3.73 7.76
C ASP A 4 17.78 2.70 8.50
N GLN A 5 18.38 1.77 7.75
CA GLN A 5 19.25 0.73 8.33
C GLN A 5 20.49 1.29 9.04
N ALA A 6 20.90 2.54 8.75
CA ALA A 6 22.04 3.20 9.36
C ALA A 6 21.65 4.07 10.57
N GLY A 7 20.38 4.05 10.99
CA GLY A 7 19.91 4.86 12.12
C GLY A 7 19.52 6.29 11.75
N ARG A 8 19.52 6.67 10.47
CA ARG A 8 19.17 8.03 10.04
C ARG A 8 17.66 8.18 9.95
N LEU A 9 17.15 9.33 10.40
CA LEU A 9 15.73 9.64 10.34
C LEU A 9 15.26 9.79 8.89
N MET A 10 14.06 9.28 8.61
CA MET A 10 13.37 9.42 7.33
C MET A 10 11.95 9.95 7.54
N ARG A 11 11.55 10.92 6.72
CA ARG A 11 10.17 11.40 6.64
C ARG A 11 9.83 11.76 5.21
N LEU A 12 8.61 11.43 4.81
CA LEU A 12 8.03 11.89 3.58
C LEU A 12 6.65 12.46 3.89
N ASP A 13 6.51 13.77 3.74
CA ASP A 13 5.23 14.47 3.84
C ASP A 13 4.78 14.80 2.41
N LEU A 14 3.71 14.16 1.95
CA LEU A 14 3.25 14.22 0.56
C LEU A 14 1.78 14.62 0.47
N ALA A 15 1.49 15.62 -0.36
CA ALA A 15 0.15 15.87 -0.87
C ALA A 15 -0.03 15.08 -2.16
N VAL A 16 -0.97 14.12 -2.17
CA VAL A 16 -1.26 13.24 -3.30
C VAL A 16 -2.63 13.59 -3.86
N THR A 17 -2.69 14.00 -5.12
CA THR A 17 -3.93 14.32 -5.83
C THR A 17 -4.14 13.32 -6.96
N PRO A 18 -5.10 12.40 -6.83
CA PRO A 18 -5.39 11.47 -7.92
C PRO A 18 -6.02 12.18 -9.12
N THR A 19 -5.67 11.74 -10.32
CA THR A 19 -6.17 12.32 -11.59
C THR A 19 -7.15 11.40 -12.33
N ARG A 20 -7.37 10.20 -11.81
CA ARG A 20 -8.30 9.19 -12.36
C ARG A 20 -9.11 8.56 -11.21
N ALA A 21 -10.11 7.74 -11.52
CA ALA A 21 -10.82 6.95 -10.51
C ALA A 21 -10.00 5.71 -10.10
N PRO A 22 -10.19 5.18 -8.88
CA PRO A 22 -9.67 3.86 -8.51
C PRO A 22 -10.18 2.77 -9.47
N THR A 23 -9.32 1.80 -9.77
CA THR A 23 -9.64 0.67 -10.65
C THR A 23 -9.60 -0.64 -9.85
N PRO A 24 -10.70 -1.39 -9.76
CA PRO A 24 -10.70 -2.70 -9.10
C PRO A 24 -9.77 -3.67 -9.84
N VAL A 25 -9.05 -4.51 -9.10
CA VAL A 25 -8.24 -5.58 -9.72
C VAL A 25 -9.15 -6.50 -10.53
N GLY A 26 -8.74 -6.78 -11.77
CA GLY A 26 -9.56 -7.57 -12.69
C GLY A 26 -10.79 -6.82 -13.24
N ALA A 27 -10.86 -5.50 -13.07
CA ALA A 27 -11.90 -4.62 -13.61
C ALA A 27 -13.32 -5.14 -13.31
N SER A 28 -14.27 -4.99 -14.23
CA SER A 28 -15.65 -5.46 -14.06
C SER A 28 -15.79 -6.98 -14.06
N ALA A 29 -14.80 -7.72 -14.58
CA ALA A 29 -14.84 -9.18 -14.63
C ALA A 29 -14.75 -9.79 -13.22
N TYR A 30 -13.93 -9.20 -12.35
CA TYR A 30 -13.70 -9.70 -10.99
C TYR A 30 -14.13 -8.72 -9.89
N ASN A 31 -14.44 -7.47 -10.25
CA ASN A 31 -14.89 -6.41 -9.34
C ASN A 31 -13.97 -6.26 -8.11
N GLY A 32 -12.66 -6.45 -8.30
CA GLY A 32 -11.65 -6.30 -7.26
C GLY A 32 -11.51 -7.49 -6.34
N LYS A 33 -12.23 -8.59 -6.57
CA LYS A 33 -12.17 -9.79 -5.73
C LYS A 33 -11.14 -10.77 -6.29
N ILE A 34 -10.12 -11.07 -5.50
CA ILE A 34 -9.01 -11.96 -5.86
C ILE A 34 -8.71 -12.99 -4.77
N VAL A 35 -7.94 -14.02 -5.13
CA VAL A 35 -7.26 -14.88 -4.16
C VAL A 35 -5.87 -14.31 -3.93
N CYS A 36 -5.56 -13.91 -2.69
CA CYS A 36 -4.24 -13.38 -2.33
C CYS A 36 -3.73 -14.07 -1.07
N PHE A 37 -2.46 -14.48 -1.05
CA PHE A 37 -1.87 -15.31 0.02
C PHE A 37 -2.74 -16.53 0.39
N GLY A 38 -3.35 -17.20 -0.59
CA GLY A 38 -4.23 -18.36 -0.34
C GLY A 38 -5.60 -18.01 0.26
N GLN A 39 -5.88 -16.74 0.51
CA GLN A 39 -7.16 -16.27 1.05
C GLN A 39 -8.09 -15.86 -0.09
N PRO A 40 -9.19 -16.58 -0.33
CA PRO A 40 -10.24 -16.09 -1.22
C PRO A 40 -10.87 -14.83 -0.63
N ASP A 41 -11.63 -14.11 -1.44
CA ASP A 41 -12.39 -12.94 -0.97
C ASP A 41 -11.51 -11.78 -0.48
N THR A 42 -10.28 -11.71 -0.97
CA THR A 42 -9.46 -10.50 -0.81
C THR A 42 -9.98 -9.43 -1.78
N HIS A 43 -10.38 -8.28 -1.26
CA HIS A 43 -10.76 -7.15 -2.09
C HIS A 43 -9.55 -6.27 -2.37
N SER A 44 -9.36 -5.85 -3.62
CA SER A 44 -8.23 -5.02 -4.04
C SER A 44 -8.58 -4.05 -5.15
N TYR A 45 -7.97 -2.87 -5.10
CA TYR A 45 -7.98 -1.90 -6.19
C TYR A 45 -6.64 -1.16 -6.28
N PHE A 46 -6.36 -0.63 -7.47
CA PHE A 46 -5.26 0.29 -7.71
C PHE A 46 -5.79 1.70 -7.97
N HIS A 47 -5.12 2.70 -7.44
CA HIS A 47 -5.31 4.09 -7.84
C HIS A 47 -4.05 4.56 -8.56
N THR A 48 -4.13 4.65 -9.88
CA THR A 48 -3.04 5.12 -10.74
C THR A 48 -3.35 6.51 -11.28
N GLY A 49 -2.31 7.23 -11.69
CA GLY A 49 -2.44 8.61 -12.14
C GLY A 49 -2.63 9.54 -10.95
N MET A 50 -1.55 10.18 -10.52
CA MET A 50 -1.58 11.14 -9.43
C MET A 50 -0.53 12.21 -9.65
N THR A 51 -0.82 13.41 -9.18
CA THR A 51 0.17 14.45 -8.99
C THR A 51 0.54 14.49 -7.51
N MET A 52 1.84 14.64 -7.26
CA MET A 52 2.42 14.52 -5.93
C MET A 52 3.38 15.68 -5.72
N THR A 53 3.24 16.36 -4.59
CA THR A 53 4.16 17.42 -4.17
C THR A 53 4.38 17.32 -2.67
N GLY A 54 5.61 17.47 -2.21
CA GLY A 54 5.90 17.26 -0.80
C GLY A 54 7.33 17.54 -0.40
N THR A 55 7.67 17.13 0.82
CA THR A 55 9.02 17.26 1.37
C THR A 55 9.55 15.88 1.75
N LEU A 56 10.74 15.53 1.25
CA LEU A 56 11.51 14.36 1.66
C LEU A 56 12.60 14.80 2.63
N CYS A 57 12.64 14.21 3.82
CA CYS A 57 13.75 14.35 4.76
C CYS A 57 14.46 12.99 4.91
N TRP A 58 15.78 12.96 4.75
CA TRP A 58 16.61 11.77 4.97
C TRP A 58 17.94 12.15 5.63
N GLY A 59 18.08 11.81 6.92
CA GLY A 59 19.17 12.33 7.75
C GLY A 59 19.12 13.85 7.80
N GLU A 60 20.21 14.50 7.38
CA GLU A 60 20.30 15.97 7.30
C GLU A 60 19.75 16.53 5.98
N ALA A 61 19.45 15.69 4.98
CA ALA A 61 18.90 16.15 3.71
C ALA A 61 17.41 16.49 3.86
N SER A 62 16.98 17.60 3.26
CA SER A 62 15.59 18.02 3.20
C SER A 62 15.30 18.69 1.86
N GLU A 63 14.45 18.06 1.05
CA GLU A 63 14.20 18.48 -0.34
C GLU A 63 12.71 18.57 -0.65
N GLN A 64 12.34 19.57 -1.47
CA GLN A 64 11.03 19.59 -2.12
C GLN A 64 11.03 18.60 -3.27
N VAL A 65 10.02 17.72 -3.29
CA VAL A 65 9.87 16.68 -4.29
C VAL A 65 8.54 16.83 -5.02
N THR A 66 8.55 16.52 -6.32
CA THR A 66 7.34 16.41 -7.13
C THR A 66 7.35 15.13 -7.94
N GLY A 67 6.18 14.60 -8.28
CA GLY A 67 6.08 13.35 -9.04
C GLY A 67 4.73 13.14 -9.67
N THR A 68 4.70 12.30 -10.71
CA THR A 68 3.50 11.94 -11.48
C THR A 68 3.29 10.43 -11.64
N ALA A 69 4.28 9.63 -11.24
CA ALA A 69 4.33 8.18 -11.47
C ALA A 69 3.75 7.33 -10.32
N GLY A 70 3.14 7.97 -9.32
CA GLY A 70 2.71 7.27 -8.13
C GLY A 70 1.52 6.35 -8.34
N HIS A 71 1.38 5.36 -7.44
CA HIS A 71 0.20 4.51 -7.35
C HIS A 71 -0.13 4.16 -5.90
N ILE A 72 -1.42 4.00 -5.62
CA ILE A 72 -1.93 3.47 -4.35
C ILE A 72 -2.45 2.06 -4.60
N ASP A 73 -1.90 1.07 -3.89
CA ASP A 73 -2.49 -0.27 -3.78
C ASP A 73 -3.24 -0.37 -2.46
N ARG A 74 -4.46 -0.91 -2.52
CA ARG A 74 -5.30 -1.17 -1.36
C ARG A 74 -5.79 -2.61 -1.40
N GLN A 75 -5.62 -3.30 -0.28
CA GLN A 75 -6.05 -4.69 -0.12
C GLN A 75 -6.75 -4.90 1.23
N TRP A 76 -7.88 -5.60 1.21
CA TRP A 76 -8.64 -6.01 2.39
C TRP A 76 -8.72 -7.53 2.41
N PHE A 77 -8.03 -8.11 3.38
CA PHE A 77 -7.97 -9.56 3.57
C PHE A 77 -9.02 -9.99 4.59
N PRO A 78 -9.65 -11.16 4.40
CA PRO A 78 -10.60 -11.70 5.37
C PRO A 78 -9.94 -12.05 6.71
N THR A 79 -8.64 -12.38 6.69
CA THR A 79 -7.83 -12.58 7.90
C THR A 79 -6.50 -11.82 7.79
N TYR A 80 -5.60 -12.00 8.76
CA TYR A 80 -4.25 -11.43 8.68
C TYR A 80 -3.56 -11.87 7.37
N ALA A 81 -3.04 -10.91 6.61
CA ALA A 81 -2.45 -11.16 5.29
C ALA A 81 -1.34 -12.23 5.31
N GLY A 82 -0.54 -12.28 6.39
CA GLY A 82 0.52 -13.29 6.55
C GLY A 82 0.05 -14.67 7.04
N GLY A 83 -1.25 -14.88 7.27
CA GLY A 83 -1.80 -16.11 7.83
C GLY A 83 -2.17 -17.19 6.81
N GLY A 84 -2.26 -16.87 5.53
CA GLY A 84 -2.86 -17.77 4.53
C GLY A 84 -1.92 -18.81 3.89
N GLY A 85 -0.64 -18.87 4.32
CA GLY A 85 0.38 -19.71 3.67
C GLY A 85 1.08 -20.78 4.53
N ASP A 86 0.88 -20.83 5.86
CA ASP A 86 1.62 -21.75 6.74
C ASP A 86 0.69 -22.47 7.74
N PRO A 87 0.58 -23.82 7.68
CA PRO A 87 -0.17 -24.63 8.65
C PRO A 87 0.34 -24.52 10.09
N ARG A 88 1.56 -24.00 10.31
CA ARG A 88 2.21 -23.82 11.61
C ARG A 88 2.28 -22.38 12.09
N ALA A 89 1.69 -21.43 11.34
CA ALA A 89 1.56 -20.05 11.79
C ALA A 89 0.59 -19.98 12.99
N GLY A 90 1.17 -20.21 14.18
CA GLY A 90 0.46 -20.15 15.44
C GLY A 90 -0.18 -18.79 15.64
N ARG A 91 -1.51 -18.81 15.86
CA ARG A 91 -2.29 -17.88 16.68
C ARG A 91 -1.75 -16.44 16.72
N THR A 92 -1.93 -15.71 15.64
CA THR A 92 -2.15 -14.26 15.72
C THR A 92 -3.48 -13.97 15.05
N ASN A 93 -4.43 -13.52 15.88
CA ASN A 93 -5.83 -13.18 15.59
C ASN A 93 -6.29 -13.26 14.13
N GLY A 94 -7.30 -14.10 13.86
CA GLY A 94 -8.07 -14.16 12.61
C GLY A 94 -8.95 -12.92 12.36
N ALA A 95 -8.43 -11.73 12.67
CA ALA A 95 -9.07 -10.47 12.37
C ALA A 95 -8.77 -10.06 10.91
N PRO A 96 -9.73 -9.42 10.22
CA PRO A 96 -9.49 -8.81 8.92
C PRO A 96 -8.32 -7.84 8.96
N SER A 97 -7.57 -7.75 7.87
CA SER A 97 -6.45 -6.81 7.77
C SER A 97 -6.55 -5.95 6.51
N ILE A 98 -6.02 -4.73 6.62
CA ILE A 98 -5.98 -3.76 5.53
C ILE A 98 -4.52 -3.46 5.24
N SER A 99 -4.12 -3.62 3.98
CA SER A 99 -2.83 -3.13 3.49
C SER A 99 -3.04 -1.93 2.60
N THR A 100 -2.16 -0.94 2.74
CA THR A 100 -2.05 0.14 1.79
C THR A 100 -0.62 0.52 1.53
N MET A 101 -0.27 0.53 0.25
CA MET A 101 1.03 0.92 -0.24
C MET A 101 0.87 2.16 -1.11
N VAL A 102 1.69 3.17 -0.85
CA VAL A 102 1.89 4.31 -1.75
C VAL A 102 3.31 4.21 -2.27
N SER A 103 3.45 4.06 -3.59
CA SER A 103 4.73 3.98 -4.26
C SER A 103 4.86 5.18 -5.20
N THR A 104 6.07 5.72 -5.32
CA THR A 104 6.41 6.89 -6.16
C THR A 104 7.43 6.53 -7.21
#